data_AF-A0A2V9ZX16-F1
#
_entry.id   AF-A0A2V9ZX16-F1
#
_cell.length_a   1.000
_cell.length_b   1.000
_cell.length_c   1.000
_cell.angle_alpha   90.00
_cell.angle_beta   90.00
_cell.angle_gamma   90.00
#
_symmetry.space_group_name_H-M   'P 1'
#
loop_
_entity.id
_entity.type
_entity.pdbx_description
1 polymer ?
#
loop_
_entity_poly.entity_id
_entity_poly.type
_entity_poly.pdbx_seq_one_letter_code
_entity_poly.pdbx_strand_id
1 'polypeptide(L)'
;MSWSLAEADYYHSAGTDMTFCQVIVIIDKTSKVSVLRKVPFQKTDADVPTVTMWSPIDLADVNGDGRLDVILEGDAYENHWLEVDSVQDGSSQTIFSGLGYYL
;
A
#
# COMPACT_ATOMS: atom_id res chain seq x y z
N MET A 1 -14.03 -14.97 9.93
CA MET A 1 -13.65 -13.97 10.95
C MET A 1 -12.63 -13.07 10.27
N SER A 2 -13.06 -11.90 9.80
CA SER A 2 -12.33 -11.15 8.78
C SER A 2 -11.32 -10.19 9.39
N TRP A 3 -10.14 -10.15 8.79
CA TRP A 3 -9.27 -8.98 8.87
C TRP A 3 -9.92 -7.82 8.11
N SER A 4 -9.53 -6.60 8.43
CA SER A 4 -9.99 -5.40 7.72
C SER A 4 -8.78 -4.57 7.27
N LEU A 5 -8.91 -3.96 6.11
CA LEU A 5 -8.01 -2.90 5.65
C LEU A 5 -8.67 -1.54 5.84
N ALA A 6 -7.87 -0.54 6.16
CA ALA A 6 -8.29 0.85 6.11
C ALA A 6 -7.19 1.68 5.46
N GLU A 7 -7.61 2.60 4.61
CA GLU A 7 -6.75 3.55 3.90
C GLU A 7 -7.22 4.96 4.24
N ALA A 8 -6.25 5.85 4.42
CA ALA A 8 -6.50 7.28 4.47
C ALA A 8 -5.35 8.03 3.80
N ASP A 9 -5.69 8.99 2.97
CA ASP A 9 -4.76 9.83 2.24
C ASP A 9 -5.12 11.31 2.34
N TYR A 10 -4.14 12.15 2.06
CA TYR A 10 -4.31 13.57 1.79
C TYR A 10 -3.63 13.89 0.47
N TYR A 11 -4.35 14.54 -0.41
CA TYR A 11 -3.86 14.99 -1.71
C TYR A 11 -4.27 16.45 -1.95
N HIS A 12 -3.31 17.30 -2.29
CA HIS A 12 -3.58 18.68 -2.67
C HIS A 12 -2.58 19.19 -3.71
N SER A 13 -3.10 19.77 -4.80
CA SER A 13 -2.28 20.35 -5.87
C SER A 13 -2.49 21.86 -5.97
N ALA A 14 -1.39 22.60 -6.13
CA ALA A 14 -1.36 24.04 -6.27
C ALA A 14 -0.30 24.45 -7.31
N GLY A 15 -0.73 24.79 -8.52
CA GLY A 15 0.20 24.96 -9.64
C GLY A 15 0.86 23.63 -9.98
N THR A 16 2.19 23.62 -10.11
CA THR A 16 2.99 22.40 -10.32
C THR A 16 3.32 21.69 -9.01
N ASP A 17 2.96 22.25 -7.86
CA ASP A 17 3.22 21.63 -6.57
C ASP A 17 2.10 20.65 -6.19
N MET A 18 2.48 19.47 -5.71
CA MET A 18 1.60 18.47 -5.11
C MET A 18 2.04 18.18 -3.68
N THR A 19 1.09 18.15 -2.75
CA THR A 19 1.30 17.73 -1.37
C THR A 19 0.55 16.44 -1.12
N PHE A 20 1.24 15.44 -0.59
CA PHE A 20 0.68 14.11 -0.41
C PHE A 20 1.10 13.46 0.91
N CYS A 21 0.19 12.72 1.53
CA CYS A 21 0.51 11.71 2.54
C CYS A 21 -0.51 10.57 2.48
N GLN A 22 -0.11 9.40 2.94
CA GLN A 22 -0.98 8.22 2.95
C GLN A 22 -0.62 7.29 4.10
N VAL A 23 -1.64 6.62 4.63
CA VAL A 23 -1.48 5.49 5.53
C VAL A 23 -2.42 4.37 5.11
N ILE A 24 -1.87 3.15 5.03
CA ILE A 24 -2.64 1.92 4.88
C ILE A 24 -2.38 1.09 6.12
N VAL A 25 -3.45 0.68 6.79
CA VAL A 25 -3.38 -0.17 7.98
C VAL A 25 -4.17 -1.45 7.78
N ILE A 26 -3.71 -2.50 8.47
CA ILE A 26 -4.48 -3.71 8.66
C ILE A 26 -4.93 -3.83 10.11
N ILE A 27 -6.16 -4.28 10.28
CA ILE A 27 -6.83 -4.44 11.57
C ILE A 27 -7.12 -5.92 11.76
N ASP A 28 -6.55 -6.50 12.81
CA ASP A 28 -6.75 -7.91 13.12
C ASP A 28 -8.05 -8.16 13.89
N LYS A 29 -8.35 -9.44 14.12
CA LYS A 29 -9.54 -9.90 14.87
C LYS A 29 -9.63 -9.40 16.32
N THR A 30 -8.54 -8.85 16.87
CA THR A 30 -8.46 -8.28 18.22
C THR A 30 -8.52 -6.75 18.22
N SER A 31 -8.80 -6.14 17.06
CA SER A 31 -8.74 -4.70 16.84
C SER A 31 -7.35 -4.09 16.98
N LYS A 32 -6.29 -4.92 16.90
CA LYS A 32 -4.92 -4.42 16.82
C LYS A 32 -4.70 -3.83 15.43
N VAL A 33 -4.16 -2.62 15.39
CA VAL A 33 -3.85 -1.89 14.16
C VAL A 33 -2.36 -2.02 13.88
N SER A 34 -2.02 -2.41 12.64
CA SER A 34 -0.64 -2.43 12.14
C SER A 34 -0.53 -1.64 10.86
N VAL A 35 0.49 -0.79 10.78
CA VAL A 35 0.78 0.03 9.60
C VAL A 35 1.45 -0.85 8.55
N LEU A 36 0.83 -0.97 7.37
CA LEU A 36 1.40 -1.65 6.21
C LEU A 36 2.18 -0.68 5.33
N ARG A 37 1.61 0.49 5.06
CA ARG A 37 2.25 1.55 4.29
C ARG A 37 2.06 2.88 5.00
N LYS A 38 3.12 3.69 4.98
CA LYS A 38 3.12 5.06 5.46
C LYS A 38 3.95 5.90 4.52
N VAL A 39 3.27 6.75 3.77
CA VAL A 39 3.89 7.81 2.98
C VAL A 39 3.83 9.08 3.85
N PRO A 40 4.97 9.55 4.40
CA PRO A 40 4.99 10.76 5.21
C PRO A 40 4.52 11.97 4.41
N PHE A 41 4.01 12.99 5.10
CA PHE A 41 3.65 14.25 4.47
C PHE A 41 4.85 14.86 3.74
N GLN A 42 4.68 15.03 2.44
CA GLN A 42 5.74 15.52 1.58
C GLN A 42 5.16 16.32 0.42
N LYS A 43 6.03 17.13 -0.19
CA LYS A 43 5.74 17.97 -1.34
C LYS A 43 6.57 17.49 -2.52
N THR A 44 5.96 17.37 -3.68
CA THR A 44 6.60 16.96 -4.94
C THR A 44 6.00 17.73 -6.11
N ASP A 45 6.50 17.49 -7.31
CA ASP A 45 5.94 18.03 -8.55
C ASP A 45 4.71 17.20 -8.95
N ALA A 46 3.64 17.87 -9.39
CA ALA A 46 2.38 17.23 -9.77
C ALA A 46 2.46 16.49 -11.11
N ASP A 47 3.31 16.94 -12.03
CA ASP A 47 3.49 16.35 -13.36
C ASP A 47 4.54 15.22 -13.33
N VAL A 48 5.49 15.29 -12.40
CA VAL A 48 6.50 14.24 -12.15
C VAL A 48 6.59 13.88 -10.66
N PRO A 49 5.55 13.23 -10.09
CA PRO A 49 5.55 12.84 -8.69
C PRO A 49 6.76 11.97 -8.33
N THR A 50 7.51 12.40 -7.32
CA THR A 50 8.62 11.62 -6.73
C THR A 50 8.14 10.69 -5.62
N VAL A 51 6.84 10.39 -5.58
CA VAL A 51 6.17 9.66 -4.53
C VAL A 51 5.30 8.59 -5.16
N THR A 52 5.21 7.43 -4.52
CA THR A 52 4.31 6.35 -4.95
C THR A 52 3.07 6.37 -4.07
N MET A 53 1.92 6.51 -4.70
CA MET A 53 0.62 6.23 -4.10
C MET A 53 0.37 4.73 -4.17
N TRP A 54 -0.11 4.17 -3.06
CA TRP A 54 -0.37 2.74 -2.95
C TRP A 54 -1.88 2.48 -2.91
N SER A 55 -2.36 1.38 -3.48
CA SER A 55 -3.76 0.97 -3.37
C SER A 55 -3.84 -0.50 -2.99
N PRO A 56 -4.64 -0.87 -1.96
CA PRO A 56 -4.93 -2.27 -1.68
C PRO A 56 -5.80 -2.87 -2.78
N ILE A 57 -5.32 -3.93 -3.41
CA ILE A 57 -6.03 -4.64 -4.48
C ILE A 57 -6.86 -5.79 -3.91
N ASP A 58 -6.23 -6.63 -3.08
CA ASP A 58 -6.86 -7.86 -2.58
C ASP A 58 -6.18 -8.38 -1.29
N LEU A 59 -6.88 -9.29 -0.63
CA LEU A 59 -6.47 -10.02 0.56
C LEU A 59 -6.54 -11.53 0.29
N ALA A 60 -5.39 -12.18 0.18
CA ALA A 60 -5.33 -13.60 -0.16
C ALA A 60 -4.12 -14.28 0.51
N ASP A 61 -4.20 -15.59 0.71
CA ASP A 61 -3.03 -16.42 1.02
C ASP A 61 -2.31 -16.73 -0.31
N VAL A 62 -1.38 -15.86 -0.71
CA VAL A 62 -0.75 -15.89 -2.05
C VAL A 62 0.32 -16.98 -2.11
N ASN A 63 1.04 -17.20 -1.01
CA ASN A 63 2.14 -18.15 -0.95
C ASN A 63 1.74 -19.55 -0.42
N GLY A 64 0.49 -19.73 0.02
CA GLY A 64 -0.07 -21.00 0.49
C GLY A 64 0.38 -21.41 1.89
N ASP A 65 0.83 -20.47 2.72
CA ASP A 65 1.34 -20.75 4.06
C ASP A 65 0.26 -20.68 5.16
N GLY A 66 -1.00 -20.44 4.77
CA GLY A 66 -2.15 -20.36 5.66
C GLY A 66 -2.30 -19.01 6.35
N ARG A 67 -1.48 -18.01 6.02
CA ARG A 67 -1.57 -16.64 6.54
C ARG A 67 -2.16 -15.71 5.48
N LEU A 68 -2.64 -14.56 5.96
CA LEU A 68 -3.20 -13.55 5.08
C LEU A 68 -2.07 -12.70 4.52
N ASP A 69 -2.04 -12.55 3.20
CA ASP A 69 -1.20 -11.58 2.52
C ASP A 69 -2.05 -10.42 1.98
N VAL A 70 -1.42 -9.26 1.87
CA VAL A 70 -2.03 -8.04 1.34
C VAL A 70 -1.36 -7.73 0.01
N ILE A 71 -2.17 -7.61 -1.04
CA ILE A 71 -1.71 -7.27 -2.37
C ILE A 71 -1.90 -5.78 -2.58
N LEU A 72 -0.82 -5.08 -2.92
CA LEU A 72 -0.77 -3.62 -3.09
C LEU A 72 -0.32 -3.28 -4.50
N GLU A 73 -0.97 -2.30 -5.10
CA GLU A 73 -0.52 -1.63 -6.33
C GLU A 73 0.18 -0.32 -5.96
N GLY A 74 1.34 -0.04 -6.53
CA GLY A 74 1.99 1.26 -6.50
C GLY A 74 1.94 1.91 -7.87
N ASP A 75 1.56 3.19 -7.93
CA ASP A 75 1.52 3.98 -9.17
C ASP A 75 2.90 4.48 -9.65
N ALA A 76 3.98 3.81 -9.25
CA ALA A 76 5.34 4.20 -9.57
C ALA A 76 5.50 4.37 -11.10
N TYR A 77 6.00 5.54 -11.50
CA TYR A 77 5.99 6.08 -12.86
C TYR A 77 6.06 5.02 -13.98
N GLU A 78 5.08 5.09 -14.88
CA GLU A 78 4.87 4.27 -16.09
C GLU A 78 4.64 2.77 -15.91
N ASN A 79 4.78 2.19 -14.72
CA ASN A 79 4.58 0.75 -14.54
C ASN A 79 3.92 0.43 -13.20
N HIS A 80 2.67 -0.04 -13.25
CA HIS A 80 1.93 -0.61 -12.13
C HIS A 80 2.83 -1.57 -11.32
N TRP A 81 3.31 -1.13 -10.17
CA TRP A 81 4.21 -1.91 -9.33
C TRP A 81 3.36 -2.75 -8.38
N LEU A 82 3.63 -4.04 -8.28
CA LEU A 82 2.91 -4.93 -7.37
C LEU A 82 3.80 -5.30 -6.20
N GLU A 83 3.23 -5.19 -4.99
CA GLU A 83 3.83 -5.73 -3.78
C GLU A 83 2.85 -6.66 -3.08
N VAL A 84 3.40 -7.74 -2.52
CA VAL A 84 2.64 -8.66 -1.67
C VAL A 84 3.32 -8.66 -0.31
N ASP A 85 2.57 -8.26 0.70
CA ASP A 85 3.01 -8.21 2.09
C ASP A 85 2.33 -9.33 2.89
N SER A 86 3.12 -10.27 3.41
CA SER A 86 2.62 -11.29 4.32
C SER A 86 2.42 -10.71 5.72
N VAL A 87 1.25 -10.92 6.31
CA VAL A 87 0.90 -10.36 7.61
C VAL A 87 1.01 -11.39 8.72
N GLN A 88 1.75 -11.05 9.78
CA GLN A 88 2.01 -11.90 10.94
C GLN A 88 1.90 -11.09 12.23
N ASP A 89 0.92 -11.41 13.08
CA ASP A 89 0.75 -10.93 14.46
C ASP A 89 1.13 -9.46 14.71
N GLY A 90 0.68 -8.59 13.81
CA GLY A 90 0.85 -7.15 13.87
C GLY A 90 2.16 -6.61 13.27
N SER A 91 2.84 -7.41 12.48
CA SER A 91 3.89 -7.01 11.55
C SER A 91 3.54 -7.46 10.13
N SER A 92 4.18 -6.86 9.13
CA SER A 92 4.15 -7.34 7.76
C SER A 92 5.56 -7.49 7.20
N GLN A 93 5.70 -8.39 6.24
CA GLN A 93 6.93 -8.59 5.49
C GLN A 93 6.60 -8.69 4.01
N THR A 94 7.26 -7.88 3.17
CA THR A 94 7.16 -8.00 1.72
C THR A 94 7.76 -9.33 1.26
N ILE A 95 6.94 -10.13 0.57
CA ILE A 95 7.30 -11.44 0.00
C ILE A 95 7.40 -11.41 -1.52
N PHE A 96 6.83 -10.38 -2.16
CA PHE A 96 6.98 -10.09 -3.57
C PHE A 96 7.02 -8.57 -3.78
N SER A 97 7.86 -8.11 -4.71
CA SER A 97 7.95 -6.71 -5.14
C SER A 97 8.48 -6.69 -6.57
N GLY A 98 7.70 -6.16 -7.51
CA GLY A 98 8.09 -6.16 -8.92
C GLY A 98 7.06 -5.52 -9.85
N LEU A 99 7.41 -5.44 -11.13
CA LEU A 99 6.52 -4.92 -12.17
C LEU A 99 5.30 -5.83 -12.34
N GLY A 100 4.11 -5.25 -12.20
CA GLY A 100 2.85 -5.87 -12.57
C GLY A 100 2.65 -5.75 -14.07
N TYR A 101 3.15 -6.73 -14.83
CA TYR A 101 2.77 -6.83 -16.24
C TYR A 101 1.32 -7.30 -16.31
N TYR A 102 0.41 -6.43 -16.74
CA TYR A 102 -0.90 -6.85 -17.25
C TYR A 102 -0.64 -7.65 -18.55
N LEU A 103 -0.98 -8.94 -18.55
CA LEU A 103 -1.00 -9.80 -19.74
C LEU A 103 -2.24 -9.54 -20.60
#